data_AF-A0A7C8E3U7-F1
#
_entry.id   AF-A0A7C8E3U7-F1
#
_cell.length_a   1.000
_cell.length_b   1.000
_cell.length_c   1.000
_cell.angle_alpha   90.00
_cell.angle_beta   90.00
_cell.angle_gamma   90.00
#
_symmetry.space_group_name_H-M   'P 1'
#
loop_
_entity.id
_entity.type
_entity.pdbx_description
1 polymer ?
#
loop_
_entity_poly.entity_id
_entity_poly.type
_entity_poly.pdbx_seq_one_letter_code
_entity_poly.pdbx_strand_id
1 'polypeptide(L)'
;MNENKIIITLAVTGSIGDKSKHPGLPVTPKEIAESALDACSAGASVVHIHVRDPETTEPSMSFELYEEAVRRIRKTSNMLINLTTGAGARIVPDNAE
;
A
#
# COMPACT_ATOMS: atom_id res chain seq x y z
N MET A 1 -23.40 -18.76 5.07
CA MET A 1 -22.57 -17.55 5.19
C MET A 1 -23.51 -16.37 5.36
N ASN A 2 -23.17 -15.35 6.15
CA ASN A 2 -24.01 -14.15 6.24
C ASN A 2 -23.90 -13.37 4.93
N GLU A 3 -25.01 -13.22 4.21
CA GLU A 3 -25.05 -12.54 2.89
C GLU A 3 -24.78 -11.03 2.96
N ASN A 4 -24.72 -10.46 4.17
CA ASN A 4 -24.55 -9.03 4.41
C ASN A 4 -23.12 -8.63 4.85
N LYS A 5 -22.09 -9.44 4.60
CA LYS A 5 -20.70 -9.08 4.90
C LYS A 5 -20.14 -8.21 3.77
N ILE A 6 -19.74 -6.99 4.11
CA ILE A 6 -19.13 -6.04 3.17
C ILE A 6 -17.61 -6.10 3.31
N ILE A 7 -16.89 -6.22 2.20
CA ILE A 7 -15.43 -6.12 2.16
C ILE A 7 -15.07 -4.66 1.91
N ILE A 8 -14.35 -4.06 2.85
CA ILE A 8 -13.77 -2.73 2.73
C ILE A 8 -12.28 -2.90 2.50
N THR A 9 -11.81 -2.41 1.34
CA THR A 9 -10.40 -2.36 0.98
C THR A 9 -9.88 -0.93 1.12
N LEU A 10 -8.76 -0.74 1.81
CA LEU A 10 -8.09 0.55 1.87
C LEU A 10 -6.83 0.57 0.99
N ALA A 11 -6.75 1.49 0.04
CA ALA A 11 -5.53 1.84 -0.67
C ALA A 11 -4.83 3.01 0.03
N VAL A 12 -3.76 2.72 0.76
CA VAL A 12 -3.21 3.65 1.78
C VAL A 12 -2.34 4.77 1.22
N THR A 13 -1.75 4.60 0.03
CA THR A 13 -0.83 5.60 -0.55
C THR A 13 -0.95 5.70 -2.07
N GLY A 14 -0.97 4.57 -2.77
CA GLY A 14 -0.99 4.55 -4.24
C GLY A 14 0.30 5.06 -4.88
N SER A 15 0.29 5.17 -6.21
CA SER A 15 1.38 5.73 -7.03
C SER A 15 1.04 7.10 -7.63
N ILE A 16 -0.19 7.58 -7.43
CA ILE A 16 -0.66 8.88 -7.90
C ILE A 16 -0.83 9.78 -6.68
N GLY A 17 -0.34 11.02 -6.77
CA GLY A 17 -0.37 11.99 -5.69
C GLY A 17 1.00 12.20 -5.05
N ASP A 18 1.13 13.35 -4.41
CA ASP A 18 2.37 13.89 -3.85
C ASP A 18 2.08 14.50 -2.47
N LYS A 19 3.07 14.42 -1.57
CA LYS A 19 2.97 14.86 -0.17
C LYS A 19 2.77 16.38 -0.06
N SER A 20 3.17 17.18 -1.07
CA SER A 20 2.86 18.62 -1.08
C SER A 20 1.36 18.90 -1.21
N LYS A 21 0.61 18.03 -1.89
CA LYS A 21 -0.86 18.15 -2.05
C LYS A 21 -1.62 17.53 -0.90
N HIS A 22 -1.06 16.51 -0.26
CA HIS A 22 -1.64 15.87 0.90
C HIS A 22 -0.55 15.54 1.93
N PRO A 23 -0.35 16.39 2.96
CA PRO A 23 0.70 16.18 3.97
C PRO A 23 0.58 14.86 4.74
N GLY A 24 -0.64 14.31 4.84
CA GLY A 24 -0.94 13.03 5.47
C GLY A 24 -0.61 11.80 4.62
N LEU A 25 -0.07 11.96 3.40
CA LEU A 25 0.27 10.85 2.52
C LEU A 25 1.36 9.97 3.16
N PRO A 26 1.08 8.67 3.41
CA PRO A 26 2.09 7.75 3.93
C PRO A 26 3.18 7.48 2.89
N VAL A 27 4.45 7.63 3.30
CA VAL A 27 5.61 7.45 2.41
C VAL A 27 6.50 6.30 2.89
N THR A 28 6.93 6.34 4.15
CA THR A 28 7.83 5.32 4.70
C THR A 28 7.09 3.99 4.92
N PRO A 29 7.81 2.84 4.91
CA PRO A 29 7.20 1.55 5.28
C PRO A 29 6.53 1.55 6.65
N LYS A 30 7.04 2.35 7.59
CA LYS A 30 6.44 2.55 8.91
C LYS A 30 5.09 3.27 8.82
N GLU A 31 5.03 4.44 8.19
CA GLU A 31 3.79 5.22 8.02
C GLU A 31 2.72 4.42 7.25
N ILE A 32 3.15 3.67 6.22
CA ILE A 32 2.27 2.80 5.42
C ILE A 32 1.68 1.68 6.30
N ALA A 33 2.51 1.03 7.11
CA ALA A 33 2.06 -0.02 8.01
C ALA A 33 1.13 0.51 9.11
N GLU A 34 1.45 1.66 9.71
CA GLU A 34 0.60 2.33 10.71
C GLU A 34 -0.77 2.67 10.12
N SER A 35 -0.80 3.27 8.93
CA SER A 35 -2.04 3.58 8.20
C SER A 35 -2.88 2.34 7.90
N ALA A 36 -2.24 1.22 7.53
CA ALA A 36 -2.91 -0.04 7.29
C ALA A 36 -3.53 -0.62 8.58
N LEU A 37 -2.82 -0.53 9.70
CA LEU A 37 -3.28 -1.04 11.00
C LEU A 37 -4.42 -0.19 11.58
N ASP A 38 -4.36 1.13 11.41
CA ASP A 38 -5.44 2.04 11.78
C ASP A 38 -6.71 1.73 10.97
N ALA A 39 -6.56 1.51 9.66
CA ALA A 39 -7.65 1.11 8.79
C ALA A 39 -8.27 -0.24 9.18
N CYS A 40 -7.42 -1.22 9.50
CA CYS A 40 -7.87 -2.51 10.01
C CYS A 40 -8.68 -2.34 11.30
N SER A 41 -8.21 -1.49 12.22
CA SER A 41 -8.88 -1.21 13.49
C SER A 41 -10.22 -0.48 13.28
N ALA A 42 -10.33 0.32 12.21
CA ALA A 42 -11.57 0.98 11.80
C ALA A 42 -12.56 0.07 11.04
N GLY A 43 -12.15 -1.16 10.68
CA GLY A 43 -13.01 -2.17 10.05
C GLY A 43 -12.67 -2.53 8.61
N ALA A 44 -11.56 -2.03 8.05
CA ALA A 44 -11.06 -2.54 6.77
C ALA A 44 -10.64 -4.01 6.92
N SER A 45 -10.99 -4.83 5.92
CA SER A 45 -10.64 -6.26 5.87
C SER A 45 -9.51 -6.56 4.91
N VAL A 46 -9.17 -5.59 4.04
CA VAL A 46 -8.09 -5.67 3.07
C VAL A 46 -7.33 -4.35 3.03
N VAL A 47 -6.01 -4.42 2.90
CA VAL A 47 -5.17 -3.27 2.52
C VAL A 47 -4.55 -3.52 1.16
N HIS A 48 -4.61 -2.51 0.29
CA HIS A 48 -3.88 -2.45 -0.96
C HIS A 48 -2.64 -1.55 -0.79
N ILE A 49 -1.46 -2.10 -1.12
CA ILE A 49 -0.18 -1.47 -0.81
C ILE A 49 0.58 -1.14 -2.09
N HIS A 50 1.01 0.12 -2.17
CA HIS A 50 2.15 0.59 -2.94
C HIS A 50 3.23 1.03 -1.95
N VAL A 51 4.49 1.11 -2.38
CA VAL A 51 5.59 1.72 -1.62
C VAL A 51 6.11 2.95 -2.34
N ARG A 52 6.75 3.84 -1.57
CA ARG A 52 7.37 5.07 -2.05
C ARG A 52 8.78 5.15 -1.53
N ASP A 53 9.64 5.81 -2.29
CA ASP A 53 10.99 6.11 -1.86
C ASP A 53 10.95 7.07 -0.65
N PRO A 54 11.55 6.72 0.50
CA PRO A 54 11.47 7.54 1.72
C PRO A 54 12.12 8.93 1.62
N GLU A 55 13.08 9.11 0.72
CA GLU A 55 13.83 10.36 0.58
C GLU A 55 13.17 11.30 -0.42
N THR A 56 12.78 10.75 -1.58
CA THR A 56 12.22 11.51 -2.70
C THR A 56 10.70 11.56 -2.71
N THR A 57 10.03 10.67 -1.97
CA THR A 57 8.56 10.48 -1.90
C THR A 57 7.91 9.93 -3.18
N GLU A 58 8.70 9.70 -4.22
CA GLU A 58 8.25 9.17 -5.50
C GLU A 58 7.81 7.69 -5.39
N PRO A 59 6.90 7.21 -6.26
CA PRO A 59 6.51 5.81 -6.29
C PRO A 59 7.71 4.88 -6.50
N SER A 60 7.74 3.75 -5.77
CA SER A 60 8.82 2.77 -5.84
C SER A 60 8.28 1.35 -6.03
N MET A 61 9.13 0.48 -6.59
CA MET A 61 8.92 -0.96 -6.69
C MET A 61 10.02 -1.77 -5.97
N SER A 62 10.81 -1.14 -5.11
CA SER A 62 11.85 -1.84 -4.32
C SER A 62 11.23 -2.92 -3.46
N PHE A 63 11.80 -4.12 -3.56
CA PHE A 63 11.36 -5.29 -2.82
C PHE A 63 11.52 -5.10 -1.30
N GLU A 64 12.63 -4.48 -0.90
CA GLU A 64 13.00 -4.26 0.50
C GLU A 64 11.96 -3.38 1.22
N LEU A 65 11.45 -2.35 0.54
CA LEU A 65 10.39 -1.48 1.07
C LEU A 65 9.07 -2.25 1.25
N TYR A 66 8.72 -3.12 0.31
CA TYR A 66 7.54 -3.99 0.44
C TYR A 66 7.71 -4.99 1.58
N GLU A 67 8.85 -5.66 1.64
CA GLU A 67 9.17 -6.63 2.69
C GLU A 67 9.03 -5.99 4.07
N GLU A 68 9.59 -4.79 4.26
CA GLU A 68 9.50 -4.09 5.53
C GLU A 68 8.06 -3.73 5.90
N ALA A 69 7.28 -3.18 4.97
CA ALA A 69 5.88 -2.82 5.19
C ALA A 69 5.03 -4.04 5.57
N VAL A 70 5.16 -5.14 4.80
CA VAL A 70 4.46 -6.41 5.05
C VAL A 70 4.84 -6.98 6.41
N ARG A 71 6.14 -7.04 6.72
CA ARG A 71 6.64 -7.55 8.01
C ARG A 71 6.07 -6.76 9.19
N ARG A 72 5.97 -5.43 9.07
CA ARG A 72 5.39 -4.56 10.10
C ARG A 72 3.90 -4.83 10.31
N ILE A 73 3.12 -4.91 9.23
CA ILE A 73 1.67 -5.19 9.32
C ILE A 73 1.42 -6.59 9.90
N ARG A 74 2.17 -7.60 9.43
CA ARG A 74 2.03 -9.00 9.87
C ARG A 74 2.42 -9.22 11.33
N LYS A 75 3.20 -8.32 11.93
CA LYS A 75 3.56 -8.40 13.35
C LYS A 75 2.33 -8.30 14.26
N THR A 76 1.29 -7.59 13.84
CA THR A 76 0.14 -7.24 14.70
C THR A 76 -1.22 -7.47 14.05
N SER A 77 -1.29 -7.83 12.76
CA SER A 77 -2.57 -8.03 12.06
C SER A 77 -2.56 -9.19 11.06
N ASN A 78 -3.71 -9.87 11.01
CA ASN A 78 -4.06 -10.91 10.04
C ASN A 78 -4.86 -10.37 8.83
N MET A 79 -4.98 -9.05 8.67
CA MET A 79 -5.69 -8.42 7.54
C MET A 79 -5.14 -8.91 6.19
N LEU A 80 -6.00 -9.06 5.18
CA LEU A 80 -5.54 -9.46 3.84
C LEU A 80 -4.69 -8.34 3.24
N ILE A 81 -3.50 -8.70 2.74
CA ILE A 81 -2.59 -7.76 2.08
C ILE A 81 -2.63 -8.02 0.58
N ASN A 82 -3.01 -7.00 -0.17
CA ASN A 82 -2.99 -6.97 -1.63
C ASN A 82 -1.80 -6.08 -2.06
N LEU A 83 -0.74 -6.71 -2.58
CA LEU A 83 0.40 -5.97 -3.11
C LEU A 83 0.15 -5.63 -4.58
N THR A 84 0.37 -4.37 -4.93
CA THR A 84 0.31 -3.95 -6.33
C THR A 84 1.40 -4.63 -7.16
N THR A 85 1.09 -4.92 -8.42
CA THR A 85 2.07 -5.28 -9.45
C THR A 85 2.24 -4.16 -10.48
N GLY A 86 1.52 -3.04 -10.32
CA GLY A 86 1.56 -1.91 -11.24
C GLY A 86 2.17 -0.66 -10.62
N ALA A 87 3.19 -0.09 -11.27
CA ALA A 87 3.78 1.20 -10.88
C ALA A 87 2.99 2.40 -11.48
N GLY A 88 1.66 2.40 -11.34
CA GLY A 88 0.80 3.49 -11.82
C GLY A 88 0.21 3.27 -13.22
N ALA A 89 -0.32 2.08 -13.48
CA ALA A 89 -1.02 1.71 -14.73
C ALA A 89 -0.18 1.97 -16.01
N ARG A 90 1.14 1.86 -15.92
CA ARG A 90 2.04 1.94 -17.07
C ARG A 90 2.22 0.55 -17.67
N ILE A 91 1.90 0.42 -18.94
CA ILE A 91 2.37 -0.70 -19.76
C ILE A 91 3.72 -0.25 -20.31
N VAL A 92 4.78 -0.97 -19.97
CA VAL A 92 6.07 -0.87 -20.68
C VAL A 92 6.12 -2.14 -21.54
N PRO A 93 5.82 -2.04 -22.85
CA PRO A 93 6.01 -3.17 -23.74
C PRO A 93 7.48 -3.57 -23.72
N ASP A 94 7.78 -4.86 -23.74
CA ASP A 94 9.13 -5.31 -24.04
C ASP A 94 9.55 -4.75 -25.41
N ASN A 95 10.84 -4.43 -25.55
CA ASN A 95 11.37 -4.18 -26.88
C ASN A 95 11.13 -5.46 -27.70
N ALA A 96 10.42 -5.35 -28.82
CA ALA A 96 10.24 -6.48 -29.72
C ALA A 96 11.63 -7.02 -30.10
N GLU A 97 11.92 -8.26 -29.72
CA GLU A 97 13.03 -9.04 -30.28
C GLU A 97 12.76 -9.37 -31.75
#